data_AF-A0A8H5JCQ1-F1
#
_entry.id   AF-A0A8H5JCQ1-F1
#
_cell.length_a   1.000
_cell.length_b   1.000
_cell.length_c   1.000
_cell.angle_alpha   90.00
_cell.angle_beta   90.00
_cell.angle_gamma   90.00
#
_symmetry.space_group_name_H-M   'P 1'
#
loop_
_entity.id
_entity.type
_entity.pdbx_description
1 polymer ?
#
loop_
_entity_poly.entity_id
_entity_poly.type
_entity_poly.pdbx_seq_one_letter_code
_entity_poly.pdbx_strand_id
1 'polypeptide(L)'
;MSFQKTVQLYPDVAPVPGTQLVESEASSTLFSPLQVRGLTFQNRIAVSPMGMFSANDGHLTDFHLVHYGSFATKGVALVIVEATAVAPNARVSTRDSGLWRDSQIAPLKRIVDYVHVQGQKAGIQLCHSGPKGSMLPPWLAKGNPMVHFPLANEAAGGWPNDVWAPSAICHGPGYPVPKEMGQKQIDLAVNQFASAARRAAEAGVDFIELHGAHGYLINAFLSPLTNHRTDEYGGSFENRTRFLFRVLKGVRDAIPDTVVLSLRISAVEWMEWSGKDCWTLGESIQLAKLLPEAGVDILDISSGGNHKDQKIDIHPYYQIDLAYQIRQAIKADGIELLIAAVGFIDKPDMAESVVRGNGDFGALQKTNGINGNAERGKYEEPQADLVMAGRQFLRDSGFVLTAAKSLGAKVQWPLQEFISQPDFLARVFLEDESQLVVFEPVSTWHLLQTLSAKGSAQVSLTSPRVQVQCQIRVPESLVRPTRANPEQSKVAIVLHYNRWTSALIVALTSNLGRDRALRSTGNTQ
;
A
#
# COMPACT_ATOMS: atom_id res chain seq x y z
N MET A 1 -27.66 11.20 17.53
CA MET A 1 -26.76 12.30 17.95
C MET A 1 -26.21 12.94 16.70
N SER A 2 -26.74 14.10 16.30
CA SER A 2 -26.16 14.89 15.21
C SER A 2 -24.81 15.42 15.69
N PHE A 3 -23.72 15.05 15.01
CA PHE A 3 -22.44 15.73 15.20
C PHE A 3 -22.66 17.20 14.83
N GLN A 4 -22.82 18.06 15.84
CA GLN A 4 -22.80 19.50 15.67
C GLN A 4 -21.50 19.87 14.95
N LYS A 5 -21.60 20.87 14.05
CA LYS A 5 -20.47 21.50 13.35
C LYS A 5 -19.20 21.46 14.21
N THR A 6 -18.23 20.73 13.68
CA THR A 6 -16.83 20.61 14.05
C THR A 6 -16.36 21.77 14.93
N VAL A 7 -16.37 21.55 16.25
CA VAL A 7 -15.18 21.94 17.00
C VAL A 7 -14.04 21.19 16.32
N GLN A 8 -12.98 21.90 15.96
CA GLN A 8 -11.78 21.31 15.37
C GLN A 8 -11.15 20.38 16.42
N LEU A 9 -11.65 19.14 16.50
CA LEU A 9 -11.28 18.15 17.52
C LEU A 9 -9.85 17.65 17.33
N TYR A 10 -9.31 17.81 16.11
CA TYR A 10 -7.94 17.48 15.76
C TYR A 10 -7.19 18.77 15.47
N PRO A 11 -5.99 18.98 16.06
CA PRO A 11 -5.16 20.12 15.70
C PRO A 11 -4.86 20.07 14.20
N ASP A 12 -4.93 21.22 13.51
CA ASP A 12 -4.39 21.32 12.15
C ASP A 12 -2.89 21.03 12.21
N VAL A 13 -2.49 19.85 11.74
CA VAL A 13 -1.09 19.44 11.72
C VAL A 13 -0.50 19.83 10.37
N ALA A 14 0.33 20.88 10.37
CA ALA A 14 1.14 21.27 9.24
C ALA A 14 2.63 21.19 9.62
N PRO A 15 3.44 20.40 8.89
CA PRO A 15 3.06 19.51 7.79
C PRO A 15 2.26 18.29 8.28
N VAL A 16 1.55 17.57 7.40
CA VAL A 16 0.74 16.40 7.79
C VAL A 16 1.63 15.19 8.13
N PRO A 17 1.17 14.22 8.96
CA PRO A 17 1.94 13.01 9.24
C PRO A 17 2.44 12.30 7.99
N GLY A 18 3.68 11.79 8.04
CA GLY A 18 4.35 11.15 6.91
C GLY A 18 5.01 12.10 5.90
N THR A 19 4.91 13.42 6.10
CA THR A 19 5.64 14.42 5.29
C THR A 19 7.11 14.48 5.74
N GLN A 20 8.05 14.54 4.81
CA GLN A 20 9.47 14.76 5.13
C GLN A 20 9.72 16.17 5.68
N LEU A 21 10.44 16.30 6.80
CA LEU A 21 10.65 17.57 7.51
C LEU A 21 11.94 18.33 7.15
N VAL A 22 12.96 17.63 6.64
CA VAL A 22 14.26 18.23 6.34
C VAL A 22 14.76 17.68 4.99
N GLU A 23 15.09 18.58 4.08
CA GLU A 23 15.93 18.29 2.92
C GLU A 23 17.38 18.16 3.41
N SER A 24 17.79 16.93 3.75
CA SER A 24 19.20 16.60 3.92
C SER A 24 19.74 15.98 2.63
N GLU A 25 21.08 15.84 2.52
CA GLU A 25 21.75 15.11 1.43
C GLU A 25 21.30 13.63 1.30
N ALA A 26 20.48 13.13 2.22
CA ALA A 26 19.84 11.81 2.21
C ALA A 26 18.31 11.87 2.00
N SER A 27 17.83 12.76 1.12
CA SER A 27 16.40 12.84 0.78
C SER A 27 15.89 11.55 0.14
N SER A 28 14.91 10.90 0.77
CA SER A 28 14.27 9.68 0.26
C SER A 28 13.22 10.05 -0.79
N THR A 29 13.28 9.42 -1.96
CA THR A 29 12.27 9.66 -3.01
C THR A 29 10.90 9.17 -2.57
N LEU A 30 10.85 8.11 -1.77
CA LEU A 30 9.60 7.59 -1.20
C LEU A 30 8.84 8.62 -0.36
N PHE A 31 9.54 9.54 0.31
CA PHE A 31 8.93 10.61 1.09
C PHE A 31 8.87 11.97 0.37
N SER A 32 9.22 12.01 -0.91
CA SER A 32 8.99 13.19 -1.74
C SER A 32 7.51 13.31 -2.14
N PRO A 33 6.97 14.54 -2.25
CA PRO A 33 5.60 14.72 -2.71
C PRO A 33 5.40 14.25 -4.17
N LEU A 34 4.19 13.77 -4.47
CA LEU A 34 3.73 13.47 -5.83
C LEU A 34 2.48 14.31 -6.12
N GLN A 35 2.58 15.15 -7.16
CA GLN A 35 1.48 15.99 -7.62
C GLN A 35 0.71 15.30 -8.74
N VAL A 36 -0.61 15.23 -8.60
CA VAL A 36 -1.51 14.67 -9.62
C VAL A 36 -2.71 15.60 -9.73
N ARG A 37 -2.86 16.26 -10.88
CA ARG A 37 -3.84 17.33 -11.05
C ARG A 37 -3.68 18.42 -9.98
N GLY A 38 -4.72 18.68 -9.18
CA GLY A 38 -4.69 19.58 -8.02
C GLY A 38 -4.44 18.87 -6.68
N LEU A 39 -4.17 17.57 -6.68
CA LEU A 39 -4.00 16.76 -5.48
C LEU A 39 -2.50 16.52 -5.19
N THR A 40 -2.08 16.84 -3.97
CA THR A 40 -0.74 16.50 -3.47
C THR A 40 -0.80 15.28 -2.58
N PHE A 41 -0.08 14.23 -2.97
CA PHE A 41 0.35 13.17 -2.05
C PHE A 41 1.64 13.63 -1.38
N GLN A 42 1.69 13.68 -0.06
CA GLN A 42 2.87 14.15 0.68
C GLN A 42 4.04 13.16 0.66
N ASN A 43 3.78 11.91 0.30
CA ASN A 43 4.76 10.86 0.05
C ASN A 43 4.20 9.89 -1.01
N ARG A 44 5.01 8.93 -1.46
CA ARG A 44 4.67 8.00 -2.55
C ARG A 44 4.15 6.65 -2.05
N ILE A 45 3.60 6.58 -0.84
CA ILE A 45 3.10 5.33 -0.24
C ILE A 45 1.58 5.36 -0.18
N ALA A 46 0.94 4.34 -0.76
CA ALA A 46 -0.50 4.14 -0.74
C ALA A 46 -0.88 2.76 -0.21
N VAL A 47 -2.04 2.68 0.46
CA VAL A 47 -2.67 1.41 0.82
C VAL A 47 -3.43 0.89 -0.40
N SER A 48 -3.06 -0.31 -0.87
CA SER A 48 -3.74 -0.98 -1.99
C SER A 48 -5.15 -1.45 -1.56
N PRO A 49 -6.15 -1.48 -2.46
CA PRO A 49 -7.48 -1.99 -2.13
C PRO A 49 -7.43 -3.48 -1.77
N MET A 50 -8.00 -3.83 -0.62
CA MET A 50 -8.03 -5.20 -0.08
C MET A 50 -9.44 -5.56 0.36
N GLY A 51 -10.04 -6.59 -0.25
CA GLY A 51 -11.38 -7.06 0.11
C GLY A 51 -11.44 -7.54 1.57
N MET A 52 -12.28 -6.91 2.38
CA MET A 52 -12.42 -7.19 3.82
C MET A 52 -13.66 -8.01 4.14
N PHE A 53 -14.60 -8.13 3.20
CA PHE A 53 -15.79 -8.98 3.32
C PHE A 53 -16.56 -8.72 4.64
N SER A 54 -16.67 -7.45 5.01
CA SER A 54 -17.19 -7.01 6.32
C SER A 54 -18.36 -6.02 6.20
N ALA A 55 -18.90 -5.85 4.99
CA ALA A 55 -20.03 -4.97 4.73
C ALA A 55 -21.37 -5.63 5.06
N ASN A 56 -22.40 -4.80 5.22
CA ASN A 56 -23.78 -5.22 5.41
C ASN A 56 -24.66 -4.67 4.29
N ASP A 57 -25.13 -5.54 3.38
CA ASP A 57 -25.83 -5.14 2.15
C ASP A 57 -25.09 -4.01 1.40
N GLY A 58 -23.77 -4.17 1.23
CA GLY A 58 -22.88 -3.18 0.64
C GLY A 58 -22.57 -1.95 1.50
N HIS A 59 -23.23 -1.74 2.63
CA HIS A 59 -22.91 -0.63 3.51
C HIS A 59 -21.62 -0.93 4.26
N LEU A 60 -20.67 0.00 4.17
CA LEU A 60 -19.50 0.01 5.02
C LEU A 60 -19.94 0.10 6.48
N THR A 61 -19.22 -0.60 7.35
CA THR A 61 -19.51 -0.77 8.78
C THR A 61 -18.39 -0.17 9.63
N ASP A 62 -18.57 -0.16 10.96
CA ASP A 62 -17.54 0.31 11.89
C ASP A 62 -16.21 -0.45 11.78
N PHE A 63 -16.24 -1.70 11.29
CA PHE A 63 -15.03 -2.43 10.94
C PHE A 63 -14.15 -1.63 9.98
N HIS A 64 -14.74 -1.09 8.92
CA HIS A 64 -14.01 -0.36 7.87
C HIS A 64 -13.52 0.99 8.38
N LEU A 65 -14.31 1.67 9.23
CA LEU A 65 -13.87 2.90 9.88
C LEU A 65 -12.61 2.67 10.72
N VAL A 66 -12.60 1.65 11.58
CA VAL A 66 -11.43 1.33 12.40
C VAL A 66 -10.28 0.85 11.53
N HIS A 67 -10.55 0.00 10.54
CA HIS A 67 -9.55 -0.56 9.65
C HIS A 67 -8.81 0.52 8.85
N TYR A 68 -9.53 1.32 8.05
CA TYR A 68 -8.92 2.38 7.25
C TYR A 68 -8.43 3.55 8.10
N GLY A 69 -9.12 3.82 9.22
CA GLY A 69 -8.68 4.82 10.18
C GLY A 69 -7.32 4.49 10.79
N SER A 70 -7.01 3.20 11.00
CA SER A 70 -5.70 2.77 11.52
C SER A 70 -4.53 3.06 10.56
N PHE A 71 -4.78 3.10 9.25
CA PHE A 71 -3.77 3.44 8.25
C PHE A 71 -3.60 4.95 8.13
N ALA A 72 -4.72 5.68 8.09
CA ALA A 72 -4.72 7.14 7.93
C ALA A 72 -3.97 7.86 9.05
N THR A 73 -4.01 7.35 10.28
CA THR A 73 -3.31 7.97 11.41
C THR A 73 -1.78 7.85 11.31
N LYS A 74 -1.23 7.00 10.44
CA LYS A 74 0.22 6.69 10.40
C LYS A 74 0.95 7.29 9.20
N GLY A 75 0.37 8.31 8.57
CA GLY A 75 1.05 9.14 7.57
C GLY A 75 1.11 8.58 6.15
N VAL A 76 0.28 7.60 5.82
CA VAL A 76 0.15 7.10 4.44
C VAL A 76 -0.55 8.13 3.56
N ALA A 77 0.01 8.45 2.40
CA ALA A 77 -0.54 9.52 1.56
C ALA A 77 -1.94 9.23 1.02
N LEU A 78 -2.23 7.96 0.72
CA LEU A 78 -3.50 7.54 0.15
C LEU A 78 -3.98 6.23 0.78
N VAL A 79 -5.23 6.21 1.25
CA VAL A 79 -5.93 5.00 1.69
C VAL A 79 -7.01 4.66 0.66
N ILE A 80 -6.86 3.54 -0.06
CA ILE A 80 -7.85 3.10 -1.04
C ILE A 80 -8.81 2.08 -0.40
N VAL A 81 -10.09 2.44 -0.31
CA VAL A 81 -11.17 1.55 0.10
C VAL A 81 -11.27 0.38 -0.88
N GLU A 82 -11.57 -0.81 -0.34
CA GLU A 82 -11.64 -2.07 -1.07
C GLU A 82 -12.54 -2.04 -2.32
N ALA A 83 -12.38 -3.05 -3.17
CA ALA A 83 -13.21 -3.28 -4.36
C ALA A 83 -14.71 -3.15 -4.02
N THR A 84 -15.28 -2.01 -4.36
CA THR A 84 -16.63 -1.60 -3.99
C THR A 84 -17.55 -1.80 -5.19
N ALA A 85 -18.55 -2.66 -5.02
CA ALA A 85 -19.40 -3.09 -6.12
C ALA A 85 -20.34 -1.96 -6.60
N VAL A 86 -20.41 -1.80 -7.92
CA VAL A 86 -21.27 -0.78 -8.56
C VAL A 86 -22.74 -1.17 -8.67
N ALA A 87 -23.04 -2.45 -8.40
CA ALA A 87 -24.38 -3.03 -8.41
C ALA A 87 -24.49 -4.20 -7.40
N PRO A 88 -25.69 -4.60 -6.97
CA PRO A 88 -25.86 -5.73 -6.04
C PRO A 88 -25.26 -7.05 -6.56
N ASN A 89 -25.41 -7.32 -7.86
CA ASN A 89 -24.89 -8.52 -8.53
C ASN A 89 -23.41 -8.40 -8.94
N ALA A 90 -22.86 -7.18 -8.87
CA ALA A 90 -21.47 -6.86 -9.19
C ALA A 90 -20.49 -7.18 -8.03
N ARG A 91 -21.00 -7.65 -6.89
CA ARG A 91 -20.16 -8.10 -5.76
C ARG A 91 -19.46 -9.43 -6.07
N VAL A 92 -18.27 -9.63 -5.53
CA VAL A 92 -17.61 -10.93 -5.46
C VAL A 92 -18.33 -11.77 -4.42
N SER A 93 -18.47 -11.27 -3.19
CA SER A 93 -19.07 -11.98 -2.07
C SER A 93 -20.29 -11.27 -1.47
N THR A 94 -21.13 -12.04 -0.75
CA THR A 94 -22.31 -11.51 -0.04
C THR A 94 -21.98 -10.45 1.01
N ARG A 95 -20.71 -10.31 1.39
CA ARG A 95 -20.21 -9.36 2.39
C ARG A 95 -19.34 -8.24 1.82
N ASP A 96 -19.32 -8.06 0.50
CA ASP A 96 -18.56 -6.99 -0.14
C ASP A 96 -19.23 -5.62 0.07
N SER A 97 -18.41 -4.58 0.10
CA SER A 97 -18.85 -3.19 0.04
C SER A 97 -19.53 -2.86 -1.29
N GLY A 98 -20.38 -1.84 -1.27
CA GLY A 98 -21.21 -1.44 -2.40
C GLY A 98 -21.43 0.05 -2.47
N LEU A 99 -21.66 0.54 -3.68
CA LEU A 99 -21.99 1.96 -3.94
C LEU A 99 -23.05 2.13 -5.05
N TRP A 100 -24.03 1.22 -5.06
CA TRP A 100 -25.14 1.20 -6.02
C TRP A 100 -26.37 2.00 -5.57
N ARG A 101 -26.46 2.40 -4.30
CA ARG A 101 -27.58 3.19 -3.75
C ARG A 101 -27.13 4.29 -2.80
N ASP A 102 -27.93 5.33 -2.65
CA ASP A 102 -27.56 6.56 -1.95
C ASP A 102 -27.35 6.35 -0.44
N SER A 103 -28.03 5.37 0.16
CA SER A 103 -27.82 5.01 1.57
C SER A 103 -26.39 4.55 1.90
N GLN A 104 -25.61 4.16 0.88
CA GLN A 104 -24.20 3.76 1.02
C GLN A 104 -23.23 4.97 1.07
N ILE A 105 -23.69 6.18 0.73
CA ILE A 105 -22.87 7.40 0.76
C ILE A 105 -22.47 7.74 2.19
N ALA A 106 -23.42 7.77 3.13
CA ALA A 106 -23.14 8.23 4.50
C ALA A 106 -22.08 7.38 5.24
N PRO A 107 -22.10 6.02 5.16
CA PRO A 107 -21.03 5.21 5.72
C PRO A 107 -19.66 5.43 5.05
N LEU A 108 -19.60 5.60 3.73
CA LEU A 108 -18.36 5.92 3.03
C LEU A 108 -17.84 7.29 3.45
N LYS A 109 -18.71 8.31 3.47
CA LYS A 109 -18.38 9.66 3.88
C LYS A 109 -17.79 9.71 5.30
N ARG A 110 -18.32 8.92 6.24
CA ARG A 110 -17.76 8.84 7.61
C ARG A 110 -16.30 8.40 7.62
N ILE A 111 -15.90 7.51 6.71
CA ILE A 111 -14.52 7.04 6.59
C ILE A 111 -13.67 8.11 5.90
N VAL A 112 -14.15 8.67 4.80
CA VAL A 112 -13.49 9.76 4.07
C VAL A 112 -13.20 10.95 4.98
N ASP A 113 -14.22 11.43 5.71
CA ASP A 113 -14.11 12.54 6.65
C ASP A 113 -13.05 12.24 7.73
N TYR A 114 -12.98 11.01 8.23
CA TYR A 114 -11.95 10.63 9.20
C TYR A 114 -10.55 10.65 8.59
N VAL A 115 -10.37 10.11 7.38
CA VAL A 115 -9.09 10.10 6.64
C VAL A 115 -8.61 11.54 6.40
N HIS A 116 -9.51 12.42 5.95
CA HIS A 116 -9.21 13.85 5.71
C HIS A 116 -8.83 14.60 6.99
N VAL A 117 -9.48 14.31 8.11
CA VAL A 117 -9.13 14.91 9.41
C VAL A 117 -7.74 14.47 9.89
N GLN A 118 -7.21 13.33 9.41
CA GLN A 118 -5.80 12.96 9.61
C GLN A 118 -4.83 13.62 8.61
N GLY A 119 -5.34 14.46 7.70
CA GLY A 119 -4.58 15.12 6.63
C GLY A 119 -4.26 14.23 5.42
N GLN A 120 -4.78 13.00 5.38
CA GLN A 120 -4.46 12.01 4.34
C GLN A 120 -5.51 12.02 3.23
N LYS A 121 -5.23 11.38 2.08
CA LYS A 121 -6.17 11.27 0.96
C LYS A 121 -6.97 9.98 1.01
N ALA A 122 -8.24 10.07 0.64
CA ALA A 122 -9.16 8.93 0.60
C ALA A 122 -9.44 8.52 -0.85
N GLY A 123 -9.17 7.26 -1.16
CA GLY A 123 -9.48 6.65 -2.44
C GLY A 123 -10.52 5.55 -2.32
N ILE A 124 -11.09 5.14 -3.45
CA ILE A 124 -11.97 3.96 -3.54
C ILE A 124 -11.74 3.22 -4.85
N GLN A 125 -11.74 1.90 -4.80
CA GLN A 125 -11.74 1.08 -6.01
C GLN A 125 -13.17 0.68 -6.38
N LEU A 126 -13.65 1.04 -7.56
CA LEU A 126 -14.95 0.62 -8.07
C LEU A 126 -14.82 -0.65 -8.92
N CYS A 127 -15.68 -1.63 -8.63
CA CYS A 127 -15.56 -2.97 -9.19
C CYS A 127 -16.89 -3.53 -9.70
N HIS A 128 -16.78 -4.43 -10.68
CA HIS A 128 -17.82 -5.39 -11.00
C HIS A 128 -17.20 -6.77 -11.14
N SER A 129 -17.60 -7.72 -10.30
CA SER A 129 -17.01 -9.06 -10.15
C SER A 129 -17.04 -9.92 -11.42
N GLY A 130 -17.98 -9.64 -12.31
CA GLY A 130 -18.05 -10.33 -13.60
C GLY A 130 -18.23 -11.84 -13.38
N PRO A 131 -17.48 -12.73 -14.06
CA PRO A 131 -17.65 -14.18 -13.93
C PRO A 131 -17.27 -14.76 -12.55
N LYS A 132 -16.75 -13.92 -11.64
CA LYS A 132 -16.25 -14.32 -10.31
C LYS A 132 -17.19 -13.90 -9.17
N GLY A 133 -18.41 -13.46 -9.49
CA GLY A 133 -19.42 -13.04 -8.52
C GLY A 133 -20.18 -14.18 -7.84
N SER A 134 -20.97 -13.81 -6.83
CA SER A 134 -21.83 -14.72 -6.06
C SER A 134 -21.09 -15.74 -5.20
N MET A 135 -20.11 -15.28 -4.43
CA MET A 135 -19.29 -16.07 -3.54
C MET A 135 -19.56 -15.80 -2.05
N LEU A 136 -19.01 -16.64 -1.19
CA LEU A 136 -18.93 -16.42 0.25
C LEU A 136 -17.53 -15.91 0.63
N PRO A 137 -17.37 -15.27 1.81
CA PRO A 137 -16.06 -14.86 2.30
C PRO A 137 -15.02 -16.00 2.30
N PRO A 138 -13.75 -15.70 1.99
CA PRO A 138 -12.73 -16.71 1.71
C PRO A 138 -12.41 -17.62 2.91
N TRP A 139 -12.54 -17.12 4.14
CA TRP A 139 -12.32 -17.93 5.35
C TRP A 139 -13.41 -18.98 5.61
N LEU A 140 -14.52 -18.97 4.85
CA LEU A 140 -15.52 -20.03 4.87
C LEU A 140 -15.17 -21.19 3.93
N ALA A 141 -14.09 -21.07 3.15
CA ALA A 141 -13.62 -22.12 2.26
C ALA A 141 -13.12 -23.36 3.01
N LYS A 142 -13.48 -24.53 2.47
CA LYS A 142 -12.81 -25.80 2.79
C LYS A 142 -11.65 -25.97 1.82
N GLY A 143 -10.42 -25.95 2.32
CA GLY A 143 -9.20 -26.02 1.48
C GLY A 143 -8.46 -24.69 1.44
N ASN A 144 -7.72 -24.42 0.36
CA ASN A 144 -6.92 -23.19 0.25
C ASN A 144 -7.84 -21.96 0.01
N PRO A 145 -7.97 -21.05 0.99
CA PRO A 145 -8.86 -19.89 0.88
C PRO A 145 -8.38 -18.84 -0.14
N MET A 146 -7.14 -18.95 -0.64
CA MET A 146 -6.63 -18.09 -1.70
C MET A 146 -7.04 -18.54 -3.11
N VAL A 147 -7.60 -19.74 -3.26
CA VAL A 147 -7.88 -20.35 -4.58
C VAL A 147 -9.38 -20.61 -4.79
N HIS A 148 -10.12 -20.90 -3.73
CA HIS A 148 -11.54 -21.27 -3.84
C HIS A 148 -12.39 -20.51 -2.83
N PHE A 149 -13.08 -19.48 -3.31
CA PHE A 149 -14.19 -18.92 -2.57
C PHE A 149 -15.38 -19.87 -2.68
N PRO A 150 -16.10 -20.19 -1.60
CA PRO A 150 -17.30 -21.03 -1.72
C PRO A 150 -18.38 -20.29 -2.50
N LEU A 151 -19.14 -21.02 -3.31
CA LEU A 151 -20.33 -20.46 -3.95
C LEU A 151 -21.34 -19.99 -2.90
N ALA A 152 -21.81 -18.76 -3.01
CA ALA A 152 -23.04 -18.33 -2.36
C ALA A 152 -24.22 -18.70 -3.28
N ASN A 153 -24.99 -19.70 -2.89
CA ASN A 153 -26.26 -20.01 -3.53
C ASN A 153 -27.38 -19.10 -2.96
N GLU A 154 -28.60 -19.20 -3.50
CA GLU A 154 -29.73 -18.39 -3.06
C GLU A 154 -30.04 -18.55 -1.56
N ALA A 155 -29.95 -19.76 -1.03
CA ALA A 155 -30.15 -20.03 0.41
C ALA A 155 -29.09 -19.35 1.30
N ALA A 156 -27.90 -19.08 0.77
CA ALA A 156 -26.83 -18.35 1.43
C ALA A 156 -26.83 -16.84 1.08
N GLY A 157 -27.89 -16.34 0.42
CA GLY A 157 -28.01 -14.94 0.02
C GLY A 157 -27.23 -14.55 -1.23
N GLY A 158 -26.77 -15.53 -2.01
CA GLY A 158 -26.11 -15.32 -3.30
C GLY A 158 -27.09 -15.18 -4.47
N TRP A 159 -26.52 -14.95 -5.66
CA TRP A 159 -27.22 -14.68 -6.93
C TRP A 159 -26.56 -15.44 -8.10
N PRO A 160 -26.41 -16.78 -8.02
CA PRO A 160 -25.63 -17.54 -9.00
C PRO A 160 -26.19 -17.43 -10.44
N ASN A 161 -27.48 -17.12 -10.59
CA ASN A 161 -28.16 -16.97 -11.88
C ASN A 161 -28.09 -15.55 -12.47
N ASP A 162 -27.50 -14.58 -11.76
CA ASP A 162 -27.39 -13.18 -12.18
C ASP A 162 -25.94 -12.67 -12.20
N VAL A 163 -25.01 -13.57 -12.45
CA VAL A 163 -23.59 -13.27 -12.68
C VAL A 163 -23.37 -12.96 -14.15
N TRP A 164 -22.69 -11.86 -14.48
CA TRP A 164 -22.55 -11.36 -15.86
C TRP A 164 -21.11 -11.45 -16.37
N ALA A 165 -20.94 -11.69 -17.66
CA ALA A 165 -19.62 -11.73 -18.32
C ALA A 165 -19.74 -11.39 -19.83
N PRO A 166 -18.64 -11.07 -20.52
CA PRO A 166 -18.65 -10.91 -21.98
C PRO A 166 -19.06 -12.18 -22.73
N SER A 167 -18.80 -13.36 -22.19
CA SER A 167 -19.20 -14.65 -22.76
C SER A 167 -19.64 -15.60 -21.65
N ALA A 168 -20.48 -16.59 -21.99
CA ALA A 168 -21.01 -17.58 -21.04
C ALA A 168 -19.98 -18.67 -20.67
N ILE A 169 -18.82 -18.23 -20.16
CA ILE A 169 -17.67 -19.09 -19.81
C ILE A 169 -17.46 -19.03 -18.30
N CYS A 170 -17.56 -20.19 -17.65
CA CYS A 170 -17.32 -20.32 -16.23
C CYS A 170 -15.82 -20.10 -15.90
N HIS A 171 -15.53 -19.35 -14.83
CA HIS A 171 -14.14 -19.10 -14.39
C HIS A 171 -13.42 -20.38 -13.95
N GLY A 172 -14.14 -21.33 -13.34
CA GLY A 172 -13.58 -22.60 -12.90
C GLY A 172 -14.55 -23.42 -12.05
N PRO A 173 -14.16 -24.64 -11.65
CA PRO A 173 -14.99 -25.48 -10.79
C PRO A 173 -15.43 -24.74 -9.52
N GLY A 174 -16.73 -24.80 -9.22
CA GLY A 174 -17.34 -24.11 -8.08
C GLY A 174 -17.86 -22.69 -8.36
N TYR A 175 -17.58 -22.13 -9.54
CA TYR A 175 -18.15 -20.86 -9.97
C TYR A 175 -19.46 -21.07 -10.76
N PRO A 176 -20.40 -20.10 -10.74
CA PRO A 176 -21.56 -20.17 -11.60
C PRO A 176 -21.16 -19.98 -13.07
N VAL A 177 -21.99 -20.48 -13.99
CA VAL A 177 -21.88 -20.12 -15.41
C VAL A 177 -22.46 -18.72 -15.56
N PRO A 178 -21.69 -17.72 -15.99
CA PRO A 178 -22.20 -16.37 -16.13
C PRO A 178 -23.15 -16.26 -17.31
N LYS A 179 -24.08 -15.31 -17.21
CA LYS A 179 -24.88 -14.84 -18.34
C LYS A 179 -24.03 -13.96 -19.23
N GLU A 180 -23.99 -14.29 -20.51
CA GLU A 180 -23.42 -13.41 -21.52
C GLU A 180 -24.21 -12.10 -21.59
N MET A 181 -23.50 -10.98 -21.47
CA MET A 181 -24.11 -9.65 -21.50
C MET A 181 -24.61 -9.32 -22.91
N GLY A 182 -25.85 -8.86 -23.01
CA GLY A 182 -26.34 -8.17 -24.21
C GLY A 182 -26.06 -6.66 -24.09
N GLN A 183 -26.34 -5.92 -25.18
CA GLN A 183 -26.14 -4.48 -25.24
C GLN A 183 -26.74 -3.72 -24.04
N LYS A 184 -27.97 -4.09 -23.64
CA LYS A 184 -28.66 -3.46 -22.50
C LYS A 184 -27.91 -3.65 -21.18
N GLN A 185 -27.33 -4.83 -20.92
CA GLN A 185 -26.53 -5.06 -19.71
C GLN A 185 -25.21 -4.30 -19.78
N ILE A 186 -24.58 -4.20 -20.95
CA ILE A 186 -23.35 -3.42 -21.14
C ILE A 186 -23.64 -1.95 -20.83
N ASP A 187 -24.70 -1.37 -21.40
CA ASP A 187 -25.10 0.02 -21.15
C ASP A 187 -25.43 0.25 -19.67
N LEU A 188 -26.14 -0.70 -19.04
CA LEU A 188 -26.45 -0.63 -17.62
C LEU A 188 -25.18 -0.67 -16.76
N ALA A 189 -24.22 -1.55 -17.05
CA ALA A 189 -22.97 -1.63 -16.31
C ALA A 189 -22.17 -0.32 -16.41
N VAL A 190 -22.07 0.28 -17.60
CA VAL A 190 -21.43 1.60 -17.78
C VAL A 190 -22.10 2.66 -16.90
N ASN A 191 -23.43 2.72 -16.89
CA ASN A 191 -24.18 3.67 -16.06
C ASN A 191 -24.05 3.40 -14.55
N GLN A 192 -23.88 2.14 -14.15
CA GLN A 192 -23.64 1.75 -12.76
C GLN A 192 -22.27 2.22 -12.28
N PHE A 193 -21.22 2.05 -13.08
CA PHE A 193 -19.89 2.62 -12.79
C PHE A 193 -19.95 4.14 -12.64
N ALA A 194 -20.56 4.85 -13.61
CA ALA A 194 -20.72 6.31 -13.56
C ALA A 194 -21.51 6.77 -12.31
N SER A 195 -22.59 6.06 -11.96
CA SER A 195 -23.39 6.39 -10.78
C SER A 195 -22.68 6.12 -9.47
N ALA A 196 -21.91 5.03 -9.38
CA ALA A 196 -21.07 4.76 -8.22
C ALA A 196 -19.95 5.81 -8.08
N ALA A 197 -19.31 6.21 -9.18
CA ALA A 197 -18.30 7.26 -9.17
C ALA A 197 -18.85 8.60 -8.69
N ARG A 198 -20.03 9.00 -9.17
CA ARG A 198 -20.74 10.21 -8.67
C ARG A 198 -20.99 10.14 -7.16
N ARG A 199 -21.47 9.00 -6.65
CA ARG A 199 -21.70 8.80 -5.20
C ARG A 199 -20.41 8.84 -4.40
N ALA A 200 -19.32 8.32 -4.96
CA ALA A 200 -18.02 8.38 -4.31
C ALA A 200 -17.53 9.84 -4.22
N ALA A 201 -17.64 10.60 -5.30
CA ALA A 201 -17.33 12.03 -5.31
C ALA A 201 -18.20 12.82 -4.32
N GLU A 202 -19.50 12.50 -4.23
CA GLU A 202 -20.41 13.09 -3.23
C GLU A 202 -20.01 12.75 -1.78
N ALA A 203 -19.47 11.54 -1.55
CA ALA A 203 -18.91 11.16 -0.26
C ALA A 203 -17.57 11.87 0.06
N GLY A 204 -16.97 12.57 -0.92
CA GLY A 204 -15.75 13.36 -0.76
C GLY A 204 -14.46 12.64 -1.12
N VAL A 205 -14.49 11.52 -1.86
CA VAL A 205 -13.25 10.83 -2.23
C VAL A 205 -12.36 11.70 -3.12
N ASP A 206 -11.04 11.61 -2.93
CA ASP A 206 -10.04 12.33 -3.74
C ASP A 206 -9.59 11.54 -4.97
N PHE A 207 -9.74 10.21 -4.90
CA PHE A 207 -9.16 9.25 -5.84
C PHE A 207 -10.15 8.11 -6.13
N ILE A 208 -10.39 7.81 -7.40
CA ILE A 208 -11.21 6.68 -7.84
C ILE A 208 -10.36 5.78 -8.71
N GLU A 209 -10.29 4.50 -8.35
CA GLU A 209 -9.67 3.47 -9.18
C GLU A 209 -10.72 2.57 -9.81
N LEU A 210 -10.63 2.36 -11.12
CA LEU A 210 -11.44 1.36 -11.80
C LEU A 210 -10.74 0.00 -11.78
N HIS A 211 -11.46 -1.03 -11.34
CA HIS A 211 -10.91 -2.37 -11.29
C HIS A 211 -10.97 -3.08 -12.65
N GLY A 212 -9.92 -2.88 -13.46
CA GLY A 212 -9.69 -3.50 -14.76
C GLY A 212 -8.83 -4.77 -14.76
N ALA A 213 -8.77 -5.49 -13.63
CA ALA A 213 -7.78 -6.54 -13.39
C ALA A 213 -8.40 -7.80 -12.76
N HIS A 214 -7.56 -8.80 -12.49
CA HIS A 214 -7.84 -9.99 -11.68
C HIS A 214 -9.03 -10.85 -12.15
N GLY A 215 -9.37 -10.84 -13.43
CA GLY A 215 -10.47 -11.62 -14.00
C GLY A 215 -11.87 -11.13 -13.67
N TYR A 216 -11.99 -9.92 -13.12
CA TYR A 216 -13.28 -9.26 -12.96
C TYR A 216 -13.79 -8.69 -14.28
N LEU A 217 -14.96 -8.05 -14.28
CA LEU A 217 -15.71 -7.81 -15.52
C LEU A 217 -14.91 -7.08 -16.60
N ILE A 218 -14.26 -5.97 -16.26
CA ILE A 218 -13.47 -5.19 -17.23
C ILE A 218 -12.33 -6.06 -17.78
N ASN A 219 -11.55 -6.73 -16.94
CA ASN A 219 -10.48 -7.62 -17.40
C ASN A 219 -11.02 -8.76 -18.27
N ALA A 220 -12.18 -9.31 -17.92
CA ALA A 220 -12.81 -10.37 -18.70
C ALA A 220 -13.14 -9.92 -20.12
N PHE A 221 -13.57 -8.65 -20.32
CA PHE A 221 -13.75 -8.05 -21.65
C PHE A 221 -12.43 -7.85 -22.38
N LEU A 222 -11.37 -7.45 -21.68
CA LEU A 222 -10.05 -7.24 -22.28
C LEU A 222 -9.46 -8.54 -22.82
N SER A 223 -9.60 -9.66 -22.12
CA SER A 223 -8.87 -10.88 -22.46
C SER A 223 -9.56 -11.76 -23.51
N PRO A 224 -8.84 -12.23 -24.55
CA PRO A 224 -9.36 -13.23 -25.48
C PRO A 224 -9.59 -14.61 -24.84
N LEU A 225 -9.07 -14.89 -23.63
CA LEU A 225 -9.37 -16.14 -22.90
C LEU A 225 -10.81 -16.21 -22.41
N THR A 226 -11.44 -15.06 -22.20
CA THR A 226 -12.76 -14.94 -21.54
C THR A 226 -13.78 -14.20 -22.38
N ASN A 227 -13.35 -13.45 -23.40
CA ASN A 227 -14.20 -12.74 -24.32
C ASN A 227 -14.16 -13.36 -25.70
N HIS A 228 -15.13 -14.23 -25.98
CA HIS A 228 -15.31 -14.92 -27.26
C HIS A 228 -16.42 -14.29 -28.10
N ARG A 229 -16.78 -13.03 -27.82
CA ARG A 229 -17.82 -12.33 -28.57
C ARG A 229 -17.40 -12.10 -30.01
N THR A 230 -18.39 -12.09 -30.90
CA THR A 230 -18.22 -11.83 -32.33
C THR A 230 -18.81 -10.48 -32.77
N ASP A 231 -19.35 -9.71 -31.82
CA ASP A 231 -19.85 -8.36 -32.04
C ASP A 231 -18.76 -7.29 -31.80
N GLU A 232 -19.16 -6.02 -31.75
CA GLU A 232 -18.24 -4.89 -31.55
C GLU A 232 -17.52 -4.86 -30.19
N TYR A 233 -17.80 -5.81 -29.28
CA TYR A 233 -17.14 -5.93 -27.98
C TYR A 233 -16.16 -7.11 -27.88
N GLY A 234 -15.93 -7.88 -28.95
CA GLY A 234 -14.96 -8.98 -28.97
C GLY A 234 -14.09 -9.06 -30.23
N GLY A 235 -13.13 -9.98 -30.22
CA GLY A 235 -12.17 -10.16 -31.30
C GLY A 235 -10.97 -9.20 -31.20
N SER A 236 -11.00 -8.11 -31.96
CA SER A 236 -9.86 -7.18 -32.05
C SER A 236 -9.57 -6.47 -30.72
N PHE A 237 -8.36 -5.91 -30.59
CA PHE A 237 -7.97 -5.10 -29.43
C PHE A 237 -8.94 -3.93 -29.20
N GLU A 238 -9.34 -3.23 -30.27
CA GLU A 238 -10.25 -2.10 -30.22
C GLU A 238 -11.63 -2.51 -29.70
N ASN A 239 -12.13 -3.67 -30.14
CA ASN A 239 -13.42 -4.17 -29.68
C ASN A 239 -13.37 -4.64 -28.22
N ARG A 240 -12.33 -5.40 -27.83
CA ARG A 240 -12.17 -5.89 -26.45
C ARG A 240 -11.98 -4.74 -25.45
N THR A 241 -11.31 -3.66 -25.85
CA THR A 241 -11.12 -2.47 -25.01
C THR A 241 -12.31 -1.51 -25.02
N ARG A 242 -13.25 -1.64 -25.97
CA ARG A 242 -14.41 -0.74 -26.12
C ARG A 242 -15.22 -0.58 -24.83
N PHE A 243 -15.48 -1.67 -24.11
CA PHE A 243 -16.22 -1.59 -22.84
C PHE A 243 -15.48 -0.74 -21.80
N LEU A 244 -14.17 -0.95 -21.64
CA LEU A 244 -13.33 -0.16 -20.74
C LEU A 244 -13.39 1.33 -21.07
N PHE A 245 -13.22 1.71 -22.34
CA PHE A 245 -13.27 3.13 -22.73
C PHE A 245 -14.65 3.77 -22.54
N ARG A 246 -15.73 3.00 -22.71
CA ARG A 246 -17.08 3.47 -22.36
C ARG A 246 -17.24 3.71 -20.86
N VAL A 247 -16.70 2.82 -20.02
CA VAL A 247 -16.69 3.00 -18.55
C VAL A 247 -15.84 4.20 -18.15
N LEU A 248 -14.62 4.32 -18.68
CA LEU A 248 -13.73 5.46 -18.44
C LEU A 248 -14.41 6.78 -18.76
N LYS A 249 -15.00 6.89 -19.95
CA LYS A 249 -15.76 8.07 -20.34
C LYS A 249 -16.91 8.37 -19.38
N GLY A 250 -17.76 7.38 -19.09
CA GLY A 250 -18.92 7.57 -18.22
C GLY A 250 -18.54 7.97 -16.79
N VAL A 251 -17.45 7.42 -16.26
CA VAL A 251 -16.91 7.76 -14.93
C VAL A 251 -16.30 9.15 -14.94
N ARG A 252 -15.51 9.49 -15.96
CA ARG A 252 -14.88 10.80 -16.07
C ARG A 252 -15.91 11.91 -16.19
N ASP A 253 -16.95 11.72 -17.00
CA ASP A 253 -18.07 12.66 -17.15
C ASP A 253 -18.88 12.83 -15.84
N ALA A 254 -18.82 11.87 -14.91
CA ALA A 254 -19.64 11.84 -13.70
C ALA A 254 -18.96 12.41 -12.45
N ILE A 255 -17.66 12.73 -12.50
CA ILE A 255 -16.91 13.19 -11.33
C ILE A 255 -16.14 14.48 -11.64
N PRO A 256 -15.88 15.34 -10.63
CA PRO A 256 -15.13 16.58 -10.84
C PRO A 256 -13.71 16.34 -11.37
N ASP A 257 -13.17 17.32 -12.09
CA ASP A 257 -11.78 17.29 -12.60
C ASP A 257 -10.71 17.22 -11.51
N THR A 258 -11.07 17.56 -10.27
CA THR A 258 -10.17 17.48 -9.10
C THR A 258 -10.01 16.06 -8.58
N VAL A 259 -10.90 15.13 -8.92
CA VAL A 259 -10.82 13.73 -8.49
C VAL A 259 -9.89 12.96 -9.42
N VAL A 260 -8.84 12.38 -8.85
CA VAL A 260 -7.87 11.57 -9.59
C VAL A 260 -8.54 10.27 -10.05
N LEU A 261 -8.39 9.92 -11.34
CA LEU A 261 -8.89 8.67 -11.90
C LEU A 261 -7.73 7.73 -12.18
N SER A 262 -7.74 6.58 -11.52
CA SER A 262 -6.81 5.48 -11.72
C SER A 262 -7.49 4.32 -12.45
N LEU A 263 -6.71 3.56 -13.21
CA LEU A 263 -7.09 2.26 -13.74
C LEU A 263 -6.12 1.20 -13.20
N ARG A 264 -6.65 0.13 -12.62
CA ARG A 264 -5.84 -1.05 -12.31
C ARG A 264 -5.97 -2.10 -13.39
N ILE A 265 -4.87 -2.63 -13.90
CA ILE A 265 -4.87 -3.70 -14.91
C ILE A 265 -4.11 -4.95 -14.45
N SER A 266 -4.48 -6.10 -15.00
CA SER A 266 -3.60 -7.27 -15.02
C SER A 266 -2.74 -7.18 -16.27
N ALA A 267 -1.47 -6.80 -16.12
CA ALA A 267 -0.60 -6.52 -17.27
C ALA A 267 -0.30 -7.76 -18.13
N VAL A 268 -0.32 -8.93 -17.51
CA VAL A 268 -0.23 -10.25 -18.17
C VAL A 268 -1.12 -11.24 -17.43
N GLU A 269 -1.46 -12.35 -18.07
CA GLU A 269 -2.34 -13.39 -17.51
C GLU A 269 -1.63 -14.68 -17.10
N TRP A 270 -0.33 -14.81 -17.40
CA TRP A 270 0.49 -15.99 -17.07
C TRP A 270 -0.02 -17.28 -17.71
N MET A 271 -0.49 -17.17 -18.96
CA MET A 271 -1.10 -18.24 -19.73
C MET A 271 -0.33 -18.58 -21.02
N GLU A 272 0.81 -17.94 -21.28
CA GLU A 272 1.64 -18.10 -22.47
C GLU A 272 2.06 -19.57 -22.66
N TRP A 273 2.34 -20.26 -21.55
CA TRP A 273 2.68 -21.69 -21.54
C TRP A 273 1.61 -22.60 -22.15
N SER A 274 0.35 -22.15 -22.20
CA SER A 274 -0.79 -22.94 -22.67
C SER A 274 -0.95 -22.92 -24.19
N GLY A 275 -0.27 -22.00 -24.89
CA GLY A 275 -0.43 -21.78 -26.33
C GLY A 275 -1.77 -21.16 -26.73
N LYS A 276 -2.63 -20.81 -25.77
CA LYS A 276 -3.88 -20.08 -26.03
C LYS A 276 -3.61 -18.58 -26.16
N ASP A 277 -4.42 -17.92 -26.98
CA ASP A 277 -4.43 -16.47 -27.04
C ASP A 277 -4.86 -15.88 -25.69
N CYS A 278 -4.13 -14.90 -25.18
CA CYS A 278 -4.34 -14.29 -23.88
C CYS A 278 -3.87 -12.84 -23.87
N TRP A 279 -4.29 -12.07 -22.87
CA TRP A 279 -3.88 -10.67 -22.77
C TRP A 279 -2.38 -10.56 -22.50
N THR A 280 -1.68 -9.80 -23.35
CA THR A 280 -0.22 -9.72 -23.33
C THR A 280 0.31 -8.40 -22.76
N LEU A 281 1.61 -8.39 -22.43
CA LEU A 281 2.31 -7.16 -22.05
C LEU A 281 2.29 -6.12 -23.19
N GLY A 282 2.37 -6.57 -24.45
CA GLY A 282 2.30 -5.69 -25.62
C GLY A 282 0.97 -4.96 -25.72
N GLU A 283 -0.14 -5.67 -25.47
CA GLU A 283 -1.47 -5.06 -25.40
C GLU A 283 -1.63 -4.15 -24.18
N SER A 284 -1.03 -4.48 -23.04
CA SER A 284 -0.99 -3.59 -21.88
C SER A 284 -0.25 -2.28 -22.19
N ILE A 285 0.86 -2.35 -22.92
CA ILE A 285 1.59 -1.17 -23.40
C ILE A 285 0.72 -0.37 -24.38
N GLN A 286 0.11 -1.04 -25.36
CA GLN A 286 -0.79 -0.39 -26.32
C GLN A 286 -1.96 0.31 -25.62
N LEU A 287 -2.56 -0.34 -24.62
CA LEU A 287 -3.63 0.25 -23.80
C LEU A 287 -3.10 1.47 -23.04
N ALA A 288 -1.97 1.35 -22.34
CA ALA A 288 -1.38 2.42 -21.54
C ALA A 288 -1.17 3.72 -22.34
N LYS A 289 -0.79 3.61 -23.62
CA LYS A 289 -0.61 4.78 -24.50
C LYS A 289 -1.90 5.57 -24.76
N LEU A 290 -3.06 4.92 -24.68
CA LEU A 290 -4.38 5.51 -24.97
C LEU A 290 -5.08 6.06 -23.71
N LEU A 291 -4.60 5.72 -22.52
CA LEU A 291 -5.27 6.04 -21.27
C LEU A 291 -5.24 7.54 -20.89
N PRO A 292 -4.17 8.32 -21.16
CA PRO A 292 -4.17 9.75 -20.83
C PRO A 292 -5.28 10.53 -21.54
N GLU A 293 -5.50 10.28 -22.83
CA GLU A 293 -6.58 10.91 -23.60
C GLU A 293 -7.98 10.50 -23.09
N ALA A 294 -8.09 9.31 -22.48
CA ALA A 294 -9.31 8.86 -21.82
C ALA A 294 -9.51 9.43 -20.40
N GLY A 295 -8.59 10.29 -19.93
CA GLY A 295 -8.68 10.98 -18.65
C GLY A 295 -8.20 10.16 -17.44
N VAL A 296 -7.41 9.11 -17.66
CA VAL A 296 -6.71 8.36 -16.61
C VAL A 296 -5.43 9.08 -16.22
N ASP A 297 -5.23 9.24 -14.92
CA ASP A 297 -4.09 9.94 -14.35
C ASP A 297 -3.00 8.98 -13.87
N ILE A 298 -3.40 7.83 -13.31
CA ILE A 298 -2.52 6.79 -12.77
C ILE A 298 -2.93 5.42 -13.32
N LEU A 299 -1.95 4.60 -13.69
CA LEU A 299 -2.12 3.20 -14.05
C LEU A 299 -1.49 2.29 -12.98
N ASP A 300 -2.32 1.54 -12.24
CA ASP A 300 -1.88 0.54 -11.25
C ASP A 300 -1.63 -0.82 -11.92
N ILE A 301 -0.38 -1.28 -11.84
CA ILE A 301 0.10 -2.46 -12.56
C ILE A 301 0.08 -3.70 -11.66
N SER A 302 -0.92 -4.55 -11.89
CA SER A 302 -1.02 -5.88 -11.31
C SER A 302 -0.87 -6.96 -12.39
N SER A 303 -1.26 -8.21 -12.10
CA SER A 303 -1.19 -9.32 -13.06
C SER A 303 -2.07 -10.50 -12.64
N GLY A 304 -2.36 -11.37 -13.59
CA GLY A 304 -3.06 -12.64 -13.38
C GLY A 304 -4.51 -12.49 -12.90
N GLY A 305 -5.06 -13.59 -12.39
CA GLY A 305 -6.37 -13.71 -11.78
C GLY A 305 -7.52 -14.04 -12.74
N ASN A 306 -7.28 -13.98 -14.06
CA ASN A 306 -8.31 -14.24 -15.07
C ASN A 306 -8.58 -15.72 -15.33
N HIS A 307 -7.56 -16.58 -15.23
CA HIS A 307 -7.70 -18.01 -15.51
C HIS A 307 -7.11 -18.87 -14.40
N LYS A 308 -7.82 -19.96 -14.05
CA LYS A 308 -7.42 -20.86 -12.94
C LYS A 308 -6.11 -21.63 -13.19
N ASP A 309 -5.76 -21.86 -14.46
CA ASP A 309 -4.58 -22.65 -14.84
C ASP A 309 -3.33 -21.77 -15.04
N GLN A 310 -3.38 -20.50 -14.70
CA GLN A 310 -2.25 -19.58 -14.79
C GLN A 310 -1.00 -20.11 -14.05
N LYS A 311 0.19 -19.90 -14.64
CA LYS A 311 1.48 -20.27 -14.05
C LYS A 311 2.27 -19.00 -13.71
N ILE A 312 1.97 -18.42 -12.56
CA ILE A 312 2.63 -17.20 -12.10
C ILE A 312 4.05 -17.54 -11.64
N ASP A 313 5.05 -16.87 -12.20
CA ASP A 313 6.43 -16.91 -11.69
C ASP A 313 6.55 -15.98 -10.47
N ILE A 314 6.21 -16.51 -9.29
CA ILE A 314 6.16 -15.70 -8.07
C ILE A 314 7.58 -15.44 -7.56
N HIS A 315 7.97 -14.17 -7.63
CA HIS A 315 9.17 -13.64 -7.00
C HIS A 315 8.92 -12.20 -6.50
N PRO A 316 9.79 -11.61 -5.67
CA PRO A 316 9.50 -10.33 -5.02
C PRO A 316 9.13 -9.17 -5.98
N TYR A 317 9.68 -9.17 -7.19
CA TYR A 317 9.50 -8.07 -8.17
C TYR A 317 8.59 -8.38 -9.37
N TYR A 318 7.87 -9.51 -9.38
CA TYR A 318 7.18 -10.02 -10.59
C TYR A 318 6.14 -9.08 -11.21
N GLN A 319 5.56 -8.17 -10.42
CA GLN A 319 4.67 -7.11 -10.91
C GLN A 319 5.37 -5.77 -11.10
N ILE A 320 6.40 -5.50 -10.29
CA ILE A 320 7.25 -4.31 -10.40
C ILE A 320 8.01 -4.33 -11.74
N ASP A 321 8.48 -5.50 -12.19
CA ASP A 321 9.17 -5.68 -13.46
C ASP A 321 8.23 -5.39 -14.65
N LEU A 322 6.93 -5.71 -14.52
CA LEU A 322 5.91 -5.36 -15.51
C LEU A 322 5.62 -3.85 -15.53
N ALA A 323 5.55 -3.23 -14.35
CA ALA A 323 5.36 -1.79 -14.20
C ALA A 323 6.50 -1.01 -14.86
N TYR A 324 7.74 -1.45 -14.63
CA TYR A 324 8.93 -0.89 -15.25
C TYR A 324 8.86 -0.96 -16.78
N GLN A 325 8.55 -2.14 -17.34
CA GLN A 325 8.48 -2.31 -18.81
C GLN A 325 7.42 -1.42 -19.46
N ILE A 326 6.23 -1.32 -18.86
CA ILE A 326 5.18 -0.43 -19.34
C ILE A 326 5.63 1.01 -19.26
N ARG A 327 6.18 1.44 -18.11
CA ARG A 327 6.70 2.79 -17.89
C ARG A 327 7.75 3.19 -18.91
N GLN A 328 8.75 2.34 -19.17
CA GLN A 328 9.79 2.63 -20.14
C GLN A 328 9.22 2.75 -21.56
N ALA A 329 8.30 1.87 -21.94
CA ALA A 329 7.69 1.88 -23.26
C ALA A 329 6.86 3.15 -23.52
N ILE A 330 6.09 3.63 -22.54
CA ILE A 330 5.30 4.86 -22.70
C ILE A 330 6.20 6.12 -22.62
N LYS A 331 7.24 6.10 -21.78
CA LYS A 331 8.20 7.21 -21.65
C LYS A 331 9.00 7.39 -22.93
N ALA A 332 9.39 6.30 -23.59
CA ALA A 332 10.08 6.33 -24.88
C ALA A 332 9.25 7.01 -25.99
N ASP A 333 7.93 6.93 -25.88
CA ASP A 333 6.98 7.58 -26.79
C ASP A 333 6.59 9.00 -26.35
N GLY A 334 7.18 9.52 -25.27
CA GLY A 334 6.87 10.85 -24.73
C GLY A 334 5.49 10.96 -24.07
N ILE A 335 4.92 9.84 -23.62
CA ILE A 335 3.58 9.81 -23.03
C ILE A 335 3.69 9.99 -21.52
N GLU A 336 2.98 11.00 -21.01
CA GLU A 336 2.88 11.29 -19.58
C GLU A 336 1.69 10.53 -18.97
N LEU A 337 1.98 9.41 -18.32
CA LEU A 337 1.04 8.66 -17.49
C LEU A 337 1.78 8.19 -16.24
N LEU A 338 1.23 8.48 -15.07
CA LEU A 338 1.84 8.05 -13.82
C LEU A 338 1.61 6.56 -13.62
N ILE A 339 2.64 5.86 -13.14
CA ILE A 339 2.60 4.42 -12.91
C ILE A 339 2.59 4.14 -11.41
N ALA A 340 1.66 3.31 -10.96
CA ALA A 340 1.69 2.74 -9.63
C ALA A 340 2.14 1.28 -9.69
N ALA A 341 3.01 0.87 -8.76
CA ALA A 341 3.46 -0.50 -8.64
C ALA A 341 2.91 -1.15 -7.36
N VAL A 342 2.49 -2.41 -7.51
CA VAL A 342 2.05 -3.30 -6.43
C VAL A 342 2.78 -4.64 -6.56
N GLY A 343 2.69 -5.48 -5.52
CA GLY A 343 3.18 -6.85 -5.55
C GLY A 343 4.36 -7.07 -4.63
N PHE A 344 4.14 -7.76 -3.52
CA PHE A 344 5.15 -8.11 -2.49
C PHE A 344 6.02 -6.95 -1.96
N ILE A 345 5.57 -5.70 -2.10
CA ILE A 345 6.22 -4.56 -1.45
C ILE A 345 5.96 -4.64 0.06
N ASP A 346 6.93 -5.22 0.78
CA ASP A 346 6.85 -5.47 2.23
C ASP A 346 8.07 -4.97 3.01
N LYS A 347 9.04 -4.34 2.33
CA LYS A 347 10.22 -3.74 2.97
C LYS A 347 10.43 -2.28 2.56
N PRO A 348 10.95 -1.42 3.46
CA PRO A 348 11.24 -0.02 3.16
C PRO A 348 12.23 0.21 2.01
N ASP A 349 13.32 -0.55 1.96
CA ASP A 349 14.35 -0.49 0.92
C ASP A 349 13.78 -0.84 -0.46
N MET A 350 12.91 -1.87 -0.51
CA MET A 350 12.17 -2.20 -1.72
C MET A 350 11.28 -1.04 -2.16
N ALA A 351 10.46 -0.49 -1.26
CA ALA A 351 9.57 0.63 -1.58
C ALA A 351 10.34 1.86 -2.08
N GLU A 352 11.46 2.24 -1.44
CA GLU A 352 12.34 3.32 -1.90
C GLU A 352 12.89 3.04 -3.30
N SER A 353 13.41 1.82 -3.52
CA SER A 353 14.05 1.46 -4.79
C SER A 353 13.10 1.55 -5.98
N VAL A 354 11.80 1.25 -5.77
CA VAL A 354 10.76 1.28 -6.81
C VAL A 354 10.53 2.69 -7.37
N VAL A 355 10.61 3.72 -6.52
CA VAL A 355 10.35 5.12 -6.90
C VAL A 355 11.61 5.93 -7.17
N ARG A 356 12.75 5.51 -6.61
CA ARG A 356 14.05 6.15 -6.81
C ARG A 356 14.78 5.63 -8.04
N GLY A 357 14.60 4.36 -8.39
CA GLY A 357 15.54 3.64 -9.25
C GLY A 357 16.87 3.36 -8.53
N ASN A 358 17.88 2.96 -9.29
CA ASN A 358 19.23 2.60 -8.85
C ASN A 358 19.31 1.55 -7.72
N GLY A 359 18.28 0.71 -7.55
CA GLY A 359 18.32 -0.39 -6.60
C GLY A 359 19.28 -1.50 -7.04
N ASP A 360 19.95 -2.13 -6.08
CA ASP A 360 20.68 -3.38 -6.30
C ASP A 360 19.72 -4.56 -6.10
N PHE A 361 19.15 -5.05 -7.20
CA PHE A 361 18.09 -6.06 -7.16
C PHE A 361 18.62 -7.50 -7.12
N GLY A 362 19.95 -7.67 -7.05
CA GLY A 362 20.63 -8.96 -7.09
C GLY A 362 20.45 -9.69 -8.44
N ALA A 363 21.51 -10.36 -8.91
CA ALA A 363 21.39 -11.26 -10.05
C ALA A 363 20.46 -12.43 -9.65
N LEU A 364 19.27 -12.52 -10.23
CA LEU A 364 18.53 -13.78 -10.26
C LEU A 364 18.95 -14.59 -11.48
N GLN A 365 19.06 -15.91 -11.28
CA GLN A 365 19.28 -16.90 -12.33
C GLN A 365 18.34 -16.66 -13.51
N LYS A 366 18.88 -16.76 -14.72
CA LYS A 366 18.13 -16.82 -15.97
C LYS A 366 16.95 -17.80 -15.83
N THR A 367 15.75 -17.30 -15.61
CA THR A 367 14.54 -18.05 -15.89
C THR A 367 14.23 -17.82 -17.36
N ASN A 368 14.06 -18.90 -18.12
CA ASN A 368 13.86 -18.86 -19.55
C ASN A 368 12.71 -17.89 -19.89
N GLY A 369 13.10 -16.74 -20.44
CA GLY A 369 12.23 -15.60 -20.67
C GLY A 369 11.08 -15.95 -21.60
N ILE A 370 9.86 -15.81 -21.08
CA ILE A 370 8.63 -15.71 -21.88
C ILE A 370 7.76 -14.53 -21.38
N ASN A 371 7.96 -14.01 -20.16
CA ASN A 371 7.02 -13.08 -19.50
C ASN A 371 7.63 -11.74 -19.06
N GLY A 372 8.55 -11.17 -19.85
CA GLY A 372 9.15 -9.87 -19.51
C GLY A 372 10.19 -9.94 -18.38
N ASN A 373 10.78 -11.10 -18.14
CA ASN A 373 11.94 -11.20 -17.25
C ASN A 373 13.15 -10.59 -17.97
N ALA A 374 13.32 -9.27 -17.87
CA ALA A 374 14.58 -8.64 -18.19
C ALA A 374 15.69 -9.36 -17.40
N GLU A 375 16.86 -9.57 -18.00
CA GLU A 375 18.04 -9.90 -17.20
C GLU A 375 18.12 -8.83 -16.10
N ARG A 376 18.06 -9.26 -14.83
CA ARG A 376 18.11 -8.32 -13.70
C ARG A 376 19.48 -7.67 -13.64
N GLY A 377 19.63 -6.60 -14.42
CA GLY A 377 20.61 -5.55 -14.18
C GLY A 377 20.11 -4.61 -13.09
N LYS A 378 20.97 -3.69 -12.66
CA LYS A 378 20.54 -2.55 -11.86
C LYS A 378 19.50 -1.78 -12.66
N TYR A 379 18.27 -1.64 -12.15
CA TYR A 379 17.31 -0.70 -12.74
C TYR A 379 17.81 0.71 -12.43
N GLU A 380 18.39 1.39 -13.41
CA GLU A 380 18.90 2.76 -13.21
C GLU A 380 17.74 3.76 -13.03
N GLU A 381 16.66 3.55 -13.77
CA GLU A 381 15.45 4.39 -13.75
C GLU A 381 14.39 3.87 -12.75
N PRO A 382 13.52 4.76 -12.22
CA PRO A 382 12.37 4.36 -11.41
C PRO A 382 11.40 3.43 -12.14
N GLN A 383 10.86 2.45 -11.41
CA GLN A 383 9.84 1.52 -11.90
C GLN A 383 8.42 2.07 -11.78
N ALA A 384 8.17 2.97 -10.82
CA ALA A 384 6.87 3.59 -10.61
C ALA A 384 6.98 4.98 -9.98
N ASP A 385 5.91 5.76 -10.05
CA ASP A 385 5.76 7.03 -9.36
C ASP A 385 5.14 6.87 -7.97
N LEU A 386 4.30 5.85 -7.79
CA LEU A 386 3.57 5.53 -6.56
C LEU A 386 3.74 4.05 -6.18
N VAL A 387 3.95 3.78 -4.89
CA VAL A 387 4.02 2.44 -4.32
C VAL A 387 2.72 2.10 -3.62
N MET A 388 2.10 0.98 -4.02
CA MET A 388 0.93 0.43 -3.37
C MET A 388 1.28 -0.84 -2.60
N ALA A 389 1.07 -0.84 -1.29
CA ALA A 389 1.25 -2.01 -0.45
C ALA A 389 -0.10 -2.49 0.11
N GLY A 390 -0.32 -3.80 0.09
CA GLY A 390 -1.53 -4.44 0.62
C GLY A 390 -1.25 -5.17 1.94
N ARG A 391 -0.88 -6.45 1.83
CA ARG A 391 -0.61 -7.35 2.97
C ARG A 391 0.34 -6.78 4.03
N GLN A 392 1.27 -5.91 3.64
CA GLN A 392 2.15 -5.24 4.59
C GLN A 392 1.38 -4.34 5.55
N PHE A 393 0.42 -3.55 5.08
CA PHE A 393 -0.43 -2.72 5.93
C PHE A 393 -1.38 -3.53 6.81
N LEU A 394 -1.80 -4.72 6.38
CA LEU A 394 -2.58 -5.63 7.25
C LEU A 394 -1.78 -6.14 8.46
N ARG A 395 -0.45 -6.22 8.33
CA ARG A 395 0.46 -6.68 9.40
C ARG A 395 0.99 -5.51 10.23
N ASP A 396 1.28 -4.39 9.58
CA ASP A 396 1.87 -3.20 10.15
C ASP A 396 1.18 -1.96 9.57
N SER A 397 0.20 -1.43 10.29
CA SER A 397 -0.47 -0.18 9.94
C SER A 397 0.48 1.04 10.03
N GLY A 398 1.62 0.91 10.74
CA GLY A 398 2.67 1.91 10.88
C GLY A 398 3.78 1.83 9.83
N PHE A 399 3.60 1.06 8.75
CA PHE A 399 4.65 0.79 7.75
C PHE A 399 5.37 2.06 7.24
N VAL A 400 4.65 3.17 7.07
CA VAL A 400 5.23 4.47 6.67
C VAL A 400 6.27 4.97 7.67
N LEU A 401 5.94 4.96 8.96
CA LEU A 401 6.86 5.39 10.02
C LEU A 401 8.02 4.41 10.19
N THR A 402 7.74 3.10 10.03
CA THR A 402 8.76 2.05 9.97
C THR A 402 9.73 2.30 8.81
N ALA A 403 9.21 2.68 7.64
CA ALA A 403 10.01 2.98 6.45
C ALA A 403 10.85 4.25 6.63
N ALA A 404 10.27 5.31 7.20
CA ALA A 404 10.97 6.54 7.49
C ALA A 404 12.18 6.29 8.40
N LYS A 405 11.95 5.54 9.50
CA LYS A 405 13.02 5.12 10.41
C LYS A 405 14.09 4.31 9.69
N SER A 406 13.69 3.29 8.92
CA SER A 406 14.62 2.38 8.23
C SER A 406 15.46 3.08 7.17
N LEU A 407 14.92 4.11 6.52
CA LEU A 407 15.58 4.88 5.47
C LEU A 407 16.32 6.11 6.01
N GLY A 408 16.25 6.36 7.33
CA GLY A 408 16.82 7.56 7.95
C GLY A 408 16.09 8.86 7.59
N ALA A 409 14.88 8.77 7.02
CA ALA A 409 14.09 9.93 6.67
C ALA A 409 13.41 10.52 7.92
N LYS A 410 13.67 11.81 8.20
CA LYS A 410 12.96 12.56 9.24
C LYS A 410 11.59 12.99 8.70
N VAL A 411 10.53 12.36 9.21
CA VAL A 411 9.14 12.66 8.81
C VAL A 411 8.33 13.21 9.98
N GLN A 412 7.25 13.93 9.66
CA GLN A 412 6.26 14.34 10.63
C GLN A 412 5.56 13.13 11.23
N TRP A 413 5.55 13.05 12.56
CA TRP A 413 4.75 12.07 13.28
C TRP A 413 3.36 12.62 13.62
N PRO A 414 2.37 11.75 13.87
CA PRO A 414 1.09 12.17 14.44
C PRO A 414 1.31 12.89 15.77
N LEU A 415 0.68 14.04 15.96
CA LEU A 415 0.88 14.85 17.18
C LEU A 415 0.46 14.12 18.45
N GLN A 416 -0.52 13.22 18.35
CA GLN A 416 -1.00 12.42 19.48
C GLN A 416 -0.01 11.32 19.87
N GLU A 417 0.93 10.98 18.98
CA GLU A 417 1.86 9.86 19.13
C GLU A 417 3.33 10.30 19.08
N PHE A 418 3.60 11.61 19.14
CA PHE A 418 4.95 12.16 19.06
C PHE A 418 5.92 11.58 20.11
N ILE A 419 5.39 11.21 21.29
CA ILE A 419 6.17 10.57 22.37
C ILE A 419 6.67 9.17 22.01
N SER A 420 6.08 8.54 20.97
CA SER A 420 6.46 7.23 20.47
C SER A 420 7.60 7.29 19.44
N GLN A 421 8.11 8.48 19.11
CA GLN A 421 9.31 8.61 18.29
C GLN A 421 10.50 7.89 18.96
N PRO A 422 11.28 7.09 18.23
CA PRO A 422 12.38 6.32 18.80
C PRO A 422 13.42 7.16 19.57
N ASP A 423 13.62 8.40 19.13
CA ASP A 423 14.55 9.39 19.69
C ASP A 423 13.86 10.43 20.59
N PHE A 424 12.56 10.26 20.92
CA PHE A 424 11.82 11.23 21.74
C PHE A 424 12.50 11.50 23.08
N LEU A 425 12.81 10.45 23.84
CA LEU A 425 13.48 10.59 25.15
C LEU A 425 14.86 11.24 25.00
N ALA A 426 15.59 10.89 23.95
CA ALA A 426 16.88 11.52 23.66
C ALA A 426 16.74 13.04 23.45
N ARG A 427 15.75 13.49 22.65
CA ARG A 427 15.46 14.91 22.42
C ARG A 427 15.01 15.66 23.68
N VAL A 428 14.29 14.99 24.57
CA VAL A 428 13.82 15.60 25.83
C VAL A 428 14.98 15.79 26.82
N PHE A 429 15.95 14.88 26.83
CA PHE A 429 17.04 14.90 27.82
C PHE A 429 18.33 15.55 27.33
N LEU A 430 18.48 15.79 26.02
CA LEU A 430 19.68 16.36 25.41
C LEU A 430 19.34 17.69 24.72
N GLU A 431 20.07 18.75 25.08
CA GLU A 431 19.91 20.09 24.47
C GLU A 431 20.50 20.15 23.04
N ASP A 432 21.27 19.14 22.64
CA ASP A 432 21.98 19.04 21.35
C ASP A 432 21.98 17.57 20.87
N GLU A 433 21.47 17.31 19.64
CA GLU A 433 21.42 15.96 19.03
C GLU A 433 22.82 15.32 18.89
N SER A 434 23.91 16.11 18.85
CA SER A 434 25.28 15.60 18.81
C SER A 434 25.76 14.96 20.12
N GLN A 435 24.99 15.13 21.21
CA GLN A 435 25.22 14.48 22.50
C GLN A 435 24.58 13.08 22.58
N LEU A 436 23.84 12.67 21.55
CA LEU A 436 23.15 11.40 21.51
C LEU A 436 24.05 10.30 20.95
N VAL A 437 24.28 9.26 21.75
CA VAL A 437 24.91 8.02 21.29
C VAL A 437 23.86 6.90 21.29
N VAL A 438 23.34 6.58 20.10
CA VAL A 438 22.39 5.48 19.90
C VAL A 438 23.15 4.21 19.55
N PHE A 439 22.92 3.13 20.30
CA PHE A 439 23.38 1.79 19.93
C PHE A 439 22.23 1.03 19.30
N GLU A 440 22.35 0.69 18.01
CA GLU A 440 21.37 -0.16 17.33
C GLU A 440 21.44 -1.61 17.83
N PRO A 441 20.32 -2.36 17.79
CA PRO A 441 20.29 -3.75 18.22
C PRO A 441 20.96 -4.62 17.16
N VAL A 442 22.28 -4.73 17.21
CA VAL A 442 22.98 -5.89 16.68
C VAL A 442 23.07 -6.90 17.81
N SER A 443 22.99 -8.20 17.49
CA SER A 443 23.02 -9.31 18.45
C SER A 443 23.94 -9.01 19.64
N THR A 444 23.56 -9.43 20.85
CA THR A 444 24.29 -9.13 22.10
C THR A 444 25.80 -9.36 21.98
N TRP A 445 26.20 -10.33 21.13
CA TRP A 445 27.59 -10.63 20.78
C TRP A 445 28.33 -9.51 20.00
N HIS A 446 27.69 -8.87 19.03
CA HIS A 446 28.29 -7.83 18.21
C HIS A 446 28.36 -6.48 18.94
N LEU A 447 27.41 -6.20 19.83
CA LEU A 447 27.48 -5.06 20.74
C LEU A 447 28.74 -5.16 21.63
N LEU A 448 29.01 -6.34 22.17
CA LEU A 448 30.18 -6.62 23.01
C LEU A 448 31.50 -6.49 22.22
N GLN A 449 31.53 -6.96 20.96
CA GLN A 449 32.69 -6.78 20.07
C GLN A 449 32.93 -5.33 19.70
N THR A 450 31.87 -4.55 19.42
CA THR A 450 31.98 -3.14 19.05
C THR A 450 32.46 -2.28 20.22
N LEU A 451 31.96 -2.55 21.43
CA LEU A 451 32.40 -1.86 22.65
C LEU A 451 33.84 -2.23 23.05
N SER A 452 34.26 -3.47 22.79
CA SER A 452 35.63 -3.93 22.99
C SER A 452 36.60 -3.33 21.95
N ALA A 453 36.23 -3.30 20.67
CA ALA A 453 37.04 -2.76 19.58
C ALA A 453 37.28 -1.24 19.69
N LYS A 454 36.34 -0.51 20.31
CA LYS A 454 36.48 0.94 20.61
C LYS A 454 37.20 1.22 21.95
N GLY A 455 37.80 0.21 22.59
CA GLY A 455 38.58 0.37 23.83
C GLY A 455 37.78 0.86 25.05
N SER A 456 36.46 0.73 25.02
CA SER A 456 35.54 1.46 25.92
C SER A 456 34.83 0.56 26.96
N ALA A 457 35.10 -0.75 27.01
CA ALA A 457 34.49 -1.67 27.98
C ALA A 457 35.34 -2.90 28.33
N GLN A 458 35.32 -3.31 29.61
CA GLN A 458 35.68 -4.67 30.06
C GLN A 458 34.40 -5.46 30.33
N VAL A 459 34.34 -6.71 29.86
CA VAL A 459 33.17 -7.60 29.99
C VAL A 459 33.62 -8.89 30.68
N SER A 460 32.99 -9.26 31.79
CA SER A 460 33.16 -10.58 32.41
C SER A 460 31.83 -11.34 32.42
N LEU A 461 31.87 -12.61 32.01
CA LEU A 461 30.71 -13.50 31.99
C LEU A 461 30.78 -14.45 33.18
N THR A 462 29.70 -14.55 33.96
CA THR A 462 29.50 -15.63 34.93
C THR A 462 28.21 -16.39 34.61
N SER A 463 28.31 -17.72 34.76
CA SER A 463 27.39 -18.83 34.43
C SER A 463 25.90 -18.66 34.83
N PRO A 464 25.03 -19.65 34.54
CA PRO A 464 24.21 -19.85 33.34
C PRO A 464 22.85 -19.11 33.41
N ARG A 465 22.68 -18.17 34.34
CA ARG A 465 21.52 -17.26 34.41
C ARG A 465 22.02 -15.86 34.04
N VAL A 466 21.84 -15.49 32.78
CA VAL A 466 22.54 -14.37 32.15
C VAL A 466 22.16 -13.02 32.79
N GLN A 467 22.95 -12.57 33.76
CA GLN A 467 23.08 -11.15 34.10
C GLN A 467 24.30 -10.61 33.33
N VAL A 468 24.07 -9.67 32.42
CA VAL A 468 25.15 -8.95 31.73
C VAL A 468 25.48 -7.70 32.53
N GLN A 469 26.63 -7.68 33.20
CA GLN A 469 27.21 -6.43 33.69
C GLN A 469 28.07 -5.81 32.58
N CYS A 470 27.70 -4.63 32.12
CA CYS A 470 28.46 -3.86 31.14
C CYS A 470 28.99 -2.58 31.81
N GLN A 471 30.31 -2.40 31.85
CA GLN A 471 30.92 -1.11 32.19
C GLN A 471 31.12 -0.32 30.89
N ILE A 472 30.37 0.78 30.72
CA ILE A 472 30.50 1.67 29.57
C ILE A 472 31.40 2.85 29.97
N ARG A 473 32.56 2.96 29.35
CA ARG A 473 33.44 4.13 29.49
C ARG A 473 33.06 5.15 28.42
N VAL A 474 32.53 6.30 28.84
CA VAL A 474 32.17 7.39 27.94
C VAL A 474 33.42 8.26 27.70
N PRO A 475 33.89 8.45 26.46
CA PRO A 475 34.96 9.38 26.13
C PRO A 475 34.65 10.80 26.64
N GLU A 476 35.62 11.47 27.25
CA GLU A 476 35.46 12.86 27.72
C GLU A 476 35.04 13.82 26.60
N SER A 477 35.42 13.53 25.35
CA SER A 477 35.01 14.32 24.17
C SER A 477 33.51 14.33 23.89
N LEU A 478 32.77 13.34 24.37
CA LEU A 478 31.32 13.23 24.24
C LEU A 478 30.56 13.84 25.43
N VAL A 479 31.29 14.21 26.49
CA VAL A 479 30.76 14.84 27.69
C VAL A 479 30.83 16.35 27.53
N ARG A 480 29.68 17.02 27.36
CA ARG A 480 29.63 18.48 27.20
C ARG A 480 28.97 19.16 28.41
N PRO A 481 29.47 20.32 28.87
CA PRO A 481 28.83 21.10 29.92
C PRO A 481 27.49 21.68 29.42
N THR A 482 26.48 21.68 30.28
CA THR A 482 25.17 22.27 29.96
C THR A 482 25.22 23.80 30.03
N ARG A 483 24.47 24.50 29.15
CA ARG A 483 24.44 25.98 29.15
C ARG A 483 23.82 26.55 30.44
N ALA A 484 22.90 25.82 31.06
CA ALA A 484 22.22 26.24 32.29
C ALA A 484 23.07 26.06 33.56
N ASN A 485 24.06 25.15 33.55
CA ASN A 485 24.98 24.93 34.66
C ASN A 485 26.33 24.36 34.16
N PRO A 486 27.38 25.19 34.01
CA PRO A 486 28.68 24.76 33.48
C PRO A 486 29.38 23.67 34.30
N GLU A 487 29.00 23.48 35.57
CA GLU A 487 29.54 22.44 36.45
C GLU A 487 28.84 21.08 36.29
N GLN A 488 27.76 21.01 35.51
CA GLN A 488 27.05 19.77 35.21
C GLN A 488 27.21 19.37 33.75
N SER A 489 27.86 18.22 33.54
CA SER A 489 27.92 17.56 32.25
C SER A 489 26.92 16.39 32.20
N LYS A 490 26.21 16.26 31.09
CA LYS A 490 25.22 15.19 30.87
C LYS A 490 25.58 14.37 29.63
N VAL A 491 25.40 13.05 29.73
CA VAL A 491 25.42 12.12 28.60
C VAL A 491 24.26 11.15 28.79
N ALA A 492 23.40 11.01 27.78
CA ALA A 492 22.32 10.04 27.79
C ALA A 492 22.70 8.84 26.92
N ILE A 493 22.61 7.63 27.49
CA ILE A 493 22.86 6.38 26.76
C ILE A 493 21.51 5.68 26.60
N VAL A 494 21.05 5.55 25.34
CA VAL A 494 19.83 4.80 25.02
C VAL A 494 20.21 3.41 24.57
N LEU A 495 19.77 2.39 25.31
CA LEU A 495 19.95 0.99 24.94
C LEU A 495 18.63 0.44 24.41
N HIS A 496 18.59 0.09 23.13
CA HIS A 496 17.45 -0.59 22.54
C HIS A 496 17.53 -2.10 22.85
N TYR A 497 16.55 -2.63 23.59
CA TYR A 497 16.53 -4.05 23.99
C TYR A 497 15.91 -4.94 22.91
N ASN A 498 14.97 -4.40 22.13
CA ASN A 498 14.45 -4.99 20.88
C ASN A 498 13.82 -3.91 19.99
N ARG A 499 13.12 -4.29 18.90
CA ARG A 499 12.49 -3.35 17.95
C ARG A 499 11.47 -2.37 18.58
N TRP A 500 10.97 -2.64 19.78
CA TRP A 500 9.85 -1.93 20.42
C TRP A 500 10.14 -1.43 21.85
N THR A 501 11.16 -1.96 22.54
CA THR A 501 11.54 -1.51 23.89
C THR A 501 12.90 -0.83 23.91
N SER A 502 12.91 0.40 24.40
CA SER A 502 14.12 1.17 24.70
C SER A 502 14.26 1.28 26.22
N ALA A 503 15.42 0.93 26.76
CA ALA A 503 15.81 1.29 28.12
C ALA A 503 16.70 2.54 28.04
N LEU A 504 16.22 3.66 28.55
CA LEU A 504 17.04 4.84 28.75
C LEU A 504 17.87 4.63 30.03
N ILE A 505 19.18 4.47 29.88
CA ILE A 505 20.10 4.62 31.02
C ILE A 505 20.54 6.08 31.01
N VAL A 506 19.88 6.91 31.80
CA VAL A 506 20.39 8.24 32.11
C VAL A 506 21.58 8.05 33.07
N ALA A 507 22.81 8.14 32.55
CA ALA A 507 23.97 8.31 33.42
C ALA A 507 23.96 9.76 33.91
N LEU A 508 23.34 9.99 35.08
CA LEU A 508 23.33 11.30 35.71
C LEU A 508 24.69 11.65 36.30
N THR A 509 25.20 12.80 35.86
CA THR A 509 26.09 13.76 36.55
C THR A 509 27.39 13.20 37.13
N SER A 510 28.50 13.39 36.43
CA SER A 510 29.80 13.50 37.11
C SER A 510 30.01 14.95 37.55
N ASN A 511 30.12 15.16 38.86
CA ASN A 511 31.02 16.23 39.32
C ASN A 511 32.43 15.77 38.92
N LEU A 512 33.15 16.59 38.16
CA LEU A 512 34.55 16.33 37.82
C LEU A 512 35.33 16.10 39.12
N GLY A 513 35.66 14.83 39.40
CA GLY A 513 36.41 14.43 40.58
C GLY A 513 35.71 13.42 41.48
N ARG A 514 35.59 12.17 41.01
CA ARG A 514 35.81 10.92 41.77
C ARG A 514 35.28 9.74 40.96
N ASP A 515 36.16 8.77 40.69
CA ASP A 515 35.81 7.43 40.23
C ASP A 515 34.69 6.86 41.12
N ARG A 516 33.46 6.81 40.60
CA ARG A 516 32.39 6.01 41.18
C ARG A 516 31.90 5.01 40.14
N ALA A 517 32.17 3.73 40.41
CA ALA A 517 31.51 2.64 39.74
C ALA A 517 30.00 2.72 40.04
N LEU A 518 29.20 3.07 39.02
CA LEU A 518 27.75 3.06 39.11
C LEU A 518 27.25 1.61 38.99
N ARG A 519 26.67 1.08 40.07
CA ARG A 519 25.90 -0.17 40.06
C ARG A 519 24.43 0.18 39.81
N SER A 520 23.86 -0.25 38.69
CA SER A 520 22.39 -0.29 38.55
C SER A 520 21.88 -1.60 39.13
N THR A 521 21.17 -1.54 40.26
CA THR A 521 20.28 -2.62 40.70
C THR A 521 18.87 -2.30 40.23
N GLY A 522 18.59 -2.60 38.96
CA GLY A 522 17.23 -2.63 38.45
C GLY A 522 16.76 -4.08 38.43
N ASN A 523 15.90 -4.46 39.37
CA ASN A 523 15.08 -5.65 39.22
C ASN A 523 13.95 -5.30 38.25
N THR A 524 14.05 -5.79 37.02
CA THR A 524 12.91 -5.91 36.11
C THR A 524 12.96 -7.30 35.51
N GLN A 525 11.89 -8.08 35.74
CA GLN A 525 11.63 -9.36 35.08
C GLN A 525 11.51 -9.19 33.58
#